data_AF-A0A1Y4GCY1-F1
#
_entry.id   AF-A0A1Y4GCY1-F1
#
_cell.length_a   1.000
_cell.length_b   1.000
_cell.length_c   1.000
_cell.angle_alpha   90.00
_cell.angle_beta   90.00
_cell.angle_gamma   90.00
#
_symmetry.space_group_name_H-M   'P 1'
#
loop_
_entity.id
_entity.type
_entity.pdbx_description
1 polymer ?
#
loop_
_entity_poly.entity_id
_entity_poly.type
_entity_poly.pdbx_seq_one_letter_code
_entity_poly.pdbx_strand_id
1 'polypeptide(L)'
;GLAQLIGSLIASGSLTGRELNAAAKMQLGPGGQFIMGDGSIFQMGSGAVLIDSETGVLQIRDPNNLTTGNYIRVDTGDITTYQYIAGAYRAMKSLRKMEVGVGNNGATVTLPGYWPSQPKIQVSPNALQCYNANYPSQSQQLRCYADSITYNNGVVTFVPRAYLEIAGGNVYYTLPVPVVDWSFMEHAVPTTVQTTTYSVPAYAKNIVVTGKIYAQDAGGAQGNTVSMKCLTASVKVNFAGVFTTITTITLPPTNYNLATEPTNYYKTFNITLPGGYSSAQYIYLVADISYGGYNSDFSWIYSFDNMKHCWLRFDSIQWTVSSSTQLASGTLNYVAIAE
;
A
#
# COMPACT_ATOMS: atom_id res chain seq x y z
N GLY A 1 -49.83 57.74 40.44
CA GLY A 1 -48.78 58.67 39.99
C GLY A 1 -47.71 57.86 39.29
N LEU A 2 -47.33 58.25 38.07
CA LEU A 2 -46.16 57.71 37.39
C LEU A 2 -44.92 58.25 38.12
N ALA A 3 -44.26 57.40 38.91
CA ALA A 3 -42.95 57.72 39.44
C ALA A 3 -41.93 57.46 38.32
N GLN A 4 -41.48 58.52 37.67
CA GLN A 4 -40.35 58.46 36.75
C GLN A 4 -39.07 58.52 37.58
N LEU A 5 -38.28 57.46 37.52
CA LEU A 5 -37.02 57.34 38.25
C LEU A 5 -35.87 57.80 37.35
N ILE A 6 -35.20 58.89 37.72
CA ILE A 6 -34.05 59.44 36.99
C ILE A 6 -32.87 59.50 37.98
N GLY A 7 -31.88 58.61 37.85
CA GLY A 7 -30.65 58.58 38.66
C GLY A 7 -30.31 57.22 39.32
N SER A 8 -29.24 57.19 40.13
CA SER A 8 -28.83 56.03 40.94
C SER A 8 -29.77 55.84 42.14
N LEU A 9 -30.84 55.06 41.93
CA LEU A 9 -31.84 54.77 42.96
C LEU A 9 -31.27 54.07 44.20
N ILE A 10 -30.22 53.26 44.02
CA ILE A 10 -29.66 52.38 45.04
C ILE A 10 -28.14 52.42 44.95
N ALA A 11 -27.55 53.50 45.46
CA ALA A 11 -26.11 53.56 45.65
C ALA A 11 -25.76 52.74 46.91
N SER A 12 -25.15 51.57 46.72
CA SER A 12 -24.67 50.67 47.81
C SER A 12 -25.76 49.93 48.61
N GLY A 13 -26.97 49.77 48.06
CA GLY A 13 -28.06 49.02 48.68
C GLY A 13 -28.50 47.80 47.86
N SER A 14 -29.49 47.06 48.37
CA SER A 14 -30.08 45.90 47.70
C SER A 14 -31.58 46.09 47.50
N LEU A 15 -32.12 45.69 46.35
CA LEU A 15 -33.54 45.36 46.21
C LEU A 15 -33.74 43.92 46.64
N THR A 16 -34.53 43.70 47.68
CA THR A 16 -34.89 42.36 48.14
C THR A 16 -36.36 42.07 47.86
N GLY A 17 -36.80 40.84 48.14
CA GLY A 17 -38.21 40.47 48.05
C GLY A 17 -39.13 41.24 49.01
N ARG A 18 -38.57 42.02 49.95
CA ARG A 18 -39.34 42.94 50.79
C ARG A 18 -39.77 44.21 50.03
N GLU A 19 -38.97 44.65 49.07
CA GLU A 19 -39.21 45.82 48.24
C GLU A 19 -39.91 45.48 46.91
N LEU A 20 -39.87 44.21 46.49
CA LEU A 20 -40.47 43.70 45.26
C LEU A 20 -41.63 42.75 45.57
N ASN A 21 -42.86 43.14 45.20
CA ASN A 21 -44.02 42.24 45.24
C ASN A 21 -43.81 41.04 44.29
N ALA A 22 -44.31 39.86 44.63
CA ALA A 22 -44.32 38.67 43.77
C ALA A 22 -44.90 38.90 42.36
N ALA A 23 -45.83 39.86 42.19
CA ALA A 23 -46.40 40.23 40.90
C ALA A 23 -45.59 41.30 40.14
N ALA A 24 -44.50 41.79 40.72
CA ALA A 24 -43.65 42.81 40.09
C ALA A 24 -43.02 42.27 38.79
N LYS A 25 -42.86 43.18 37.82
CA LYS A 25 -42.24 42.89 36.53
C LYS A 25 -41.13 43.90 36.27
N MET A 26 -40.00 43.42 35.79
CA MET A 26 -38.99 44.27 35.18
C MET A 26 -39.21 44.23 33.67
N GLN A 27 -39.55 45.38 33.08
CA GLN A 27 -39.75 45.51 31.64
C GLN A 27 -38.83 46.61 31.11
N LEU A 28 -38.04 46.27 30.09
CA LEU A 28 -37.24 47.22 29.34
C LEU A 28 -38.06 47.70 28.13
N GLY A 29 -38.09 49.00 27.90
CA GLY A 29 -38.69 49.58 26.69
C GLY A 29 -37.81 49.37 25.44
N PRO A 30 -38.26 49.81 24.26
CA PRO A 30 -37.44 49.80 23.05
C PRO A 30 -36.06 50.44 23.28
N GLY A 31 -34.99 49.72 22.93
CA GLY A 31 -33.60 50.16 23.14
C GLY A 31 -33.07 50.04 24.58
N GLY A 32 -33.88 49.61 25.55
CA GLY A 32 -33.45 49.37 26.92
C GLY A 32 -32.50 48.17 27.03
N GLN A 33 -31.46 48.29 27.87
CA GLN A 33 -30.45 47.27 28.08
C GLN A 33 -30.37 46.90 29.57
N PHE A 34 -30.16 45.61 29.84
CA PHE A 34 -29.74 45.12 31.17
C PHE A 34 -28.23 44.89 31.12
N ILE A 35 -27.47 45.77 31.75
CA ILE A 35 -26.01 45.70 31.80
C ILE A 35 -25.61 45.32 33.22
N MET A 36 -24.85 44.23 33.33
CA MET A 36 -24.25 43.77 34.56
C MET A 36 -22.75 44.07 34.51
N GLY A 37 -22.18 44.60 35.60
CA GLY A 37 -20.75 44.87 35.68
C GLY A 37 -19.94 43.62 36.03
N ASP A 38 -18.62 43.75 36.07
CA ASP A 38 -17.71 42.69 36.49
C ASP A 38 -18.11 42.12 37.87
N GLY A 39 -18.00 40.80 38.05
CA GLY A 39 -18.40 40.14 39.30
C GLY A 39 -19.91 39.89 39.45
N SER A 40 -20.73 40.26 38.46
CA SER A 40 -22.18 40.08 38.55
C SER A 40 -22.60 38.66 38.18
N ILE A 41 -23.61 38.16 38.91
CA ILE A 41 -24.24 36.86 38.67
C ILE A 41 -25.73 37.06 38.39
N PHE A 42 -26.21 36.56 37.26
CA PHE A 42 -27.64 36.40 37.01
C PHE A 42 -28.07 34.98 37.35
N GLN A 43 -28.94 34.84 38.35
CA GLN A 43 -29.36 33.55 38.89
C GLN A 43 -30.89 33.39 38.86
N MET A 44 -31.36 32.25 38.38
CA MET A 44 -32.78 31.87 38.39
C MET A 44 -32.98 30.50 39.06
N GLY A 45 -34.17 30.28 39.63
CA GLY A 45 -34.60 28.97 40.15
C GLY A 45 -33.62 28.38 41.17
N SER A 46 -33.25 29.16 42.18
CA SER A 46 -32.27 28.79 43.23
C SER A 46 -30.86 28.44 42.73
N GLY A 47 -30.52 28.72 41.46
CA GLY A 47 -29.23 28.33 40.86
C GLY A 47 -29.35 27.34 39.71
N ALA A 48 -30.58 27.01 39.29
CA ALA A 48 -30.83 26.17 38.13
C ALA A 48 -30.31 26.79 36.84
N VAL A 49 -30.41 28.12 36.70
CA VAL A 49 -29.76 28.87 35.61
C VAL A 49 -28.84 29.90 36.24
N LEU A 50 -27.60 29.92 35.82
CA LEU A 50 -26.57 30.83 36.30
C LEU A 50 -25.79 31.38 35.11
N ILE A 51 -25.65 32.71 35.06
CA ILE A 51 -24.74 33.41 34.16
C ILE A 51 -23.78 34.21 35.04
N ASP A 52 -22.52 33.82 35.03
CA ASP A 52 -21.46 34.42 35.83
C ASP A 52 -20.52 35.19 34.90
N SER A 53 -20.56 36.52 35.04
CA SER A 53 -19.74 37.43 34.23
C SER A 53 -18.26 37.42 34.61
N GLU A 54 -17.92 37.00 35.83
CA GLU A 54 -16.53 36.94 36.29
C GLU A 54 -15.81 35.72 35.73
N THR A 55 -16.48 34.57 35.74
CA THR A 55 -15.91 33.32 35.20
C THR A 55 -16.22 33.08 33.73
N GLY A 56 -17.10 33.89 33.11
CA GLY A 56 -17.52 33.73 31.73
C GLY A 56 -18.33 32.45 31.49
N VAL A 57 -19.14 32.06 32.48
CA VAL A 57 -19.81 30.75 32.52
C VAL A 57 -21.32 30.92 32.47
N LEU A 58 -21.96 30.13 31.60
CA LEU A 58 -23.39 29.83 31.68
C LEU A 58 -23.58 28.40 32.15
N GLN A 59 -24.39 28.20 33.19
CA GLN A 59 -24.72 26.88 33.75
C GLN A 59 -26.23 26.66 33.75
N ILE A 60 -26.63 25.45 33.36
CA ILE A 60 -28.01 24.96 33.45
C ILE A 60 -27.99 23.66 34.24
N ARG A 61 -28.59 23.65 35.43
CA ARG A 61 -28.69 22.51 36.36
C ARG A 61 -30.14 22.02 36.45
N ASP A 62 -30.33 20.80 36.94
CA ASP A 62 -31.66 20.32 37.33
C ASP A 62 -32.23 21.19 38.48
N PRO A 63 -33.34 21.91 38.27
CA PRO A 63 -33.92 22.77 39.30
C PRO A 63 -34.36 22.03 40.57
N ASN A 64 -34.60 20.71 40.47
CA ASN A 64 -35.01 19.88 41.61
C ASN A 64 -33.83 19.22 42.32
N ASN A 65 -32.60 19.32 41.78
CA ASN A 65 -31.42 18.68 42.33
C ASN A 65 -30.14 19.48 42.03
N LEU A 66 -29.95 20.61 42.72
CA LEU A 66 -28.82 21.51 42.48
C LEU A 66 -27.46 21.01 43.01
N THR A 67 -27.47 20.01 43.89
CA THR A 67 -26.27 19.48 44.58
C THR A 67 -25.70 18.24 43.92
N THR A 68 -26.54 17.39 43.32
CA THR A 68 -26.14 16.11 42.71
C THR A 68 -26.81 15.87 41.36
N GLY A 69 -27.56 16.85 40.84
CA GLY A 69 -28.16 16.78 39.52
C GLY A 69 -27.12 17.06 38.44
N ASN A 70 -27.35 16.48 37.27
CA ASN A 70 -26.55 16.72 36.09
C ASN A 70 -26.68 18.18 35.64
N TYR A 71 -25.66 18.70 34.94
CA TYR A 71 -25.71 20.06 34.44
C TYR A 71 -25.00 20.23 33.10
N ILE A 72 -25.33 21.31 32.40
CA ILE A 72 -24.62 21.77 31.21
C ILE A 72 -23.85 23.02 31.62
N ARG A 73 -22.59 23.11 31.21
CA ARG A 73 -21.74 24.27 31.38
C ARG A 73 -21.27 24.73 30.01
N VAL A 74 -21.52 26.00 29.72
CA VAL A 74 -20.93 26.72 28.61
C VAL A 74 -19.88 27.64 29.20
N ASP A 75 -18.64 27.50 28.75
CA ASP A 75 -17.55 28.42 29.08
C ASP A 75 -16.93 28.96 27.79
N THR A 76 -15.89 29.79 27.91
CA THR A 76 -15.17 30.34 26.76
C THR A 76 -14.47 29.25 25.95
N GLY A 77 -15.21 28.65 25.02
CA GLY A 77 -14.69 27.72 24.01
C GLY A 77 -15.38 26.37 23.97
N ASP A 78 -16.14 25.98 25.01
CA ASP A 78 -16.73 24.64 25.08
C ASP A 78 -18.15 24.62 25.68
N ILE A 79 -18.88 23.56 25.33
CA ILE A 79 -20.14 23.17 25.95
C ILE A 79 -19.94 21.76 26.49
N THR A 80 -19.76 21.66 27.81
CA THR A 80 -19.57 20.39 28.50
C THR A 80 -20.84 20.00 29.25
N THR A 81 -21.25 18.74 29.10
CA THR A 81 -22.28 18.14 29.94
C THR A 81 -21.62 17.47 31.13
N TYR A 82 -22.16 17.58 32.34
CA TYR A 82 -21.60 16.96 33.53
C TYR A 82 -22.64 16.02 34.15
N GLN A 83 -22.23 14.78 34.43
CA GLN A 83 -23.03 13.80 35.13
C GLN A 83 -22.48 13.57 36.53
N TYR A 84 -23.36 13.56 37.55
CA TYR A 84 -22.95 13.20 38.91
C TYR A 84 -22.96 11.68 39.06
N ILE A 85 -21.77 11.10 39.24
CA ILE A 85 -21.58 9.64 39.34
C ILE A 85 -20.70 9.36 40.55
N ALA A 86 -21.24 8.58 41.49
CA ALA A 86 -20.50 8.07 42.65
C ALA A 86 -19.78 9.17 43.46
N GLY A 87 -20.47 10.28 43.74
CA GLY A 87 -19.95 11.36 44.59
C GLY A 87 -19.14 12.44 43.86
N ALA A 88 -18.99 12.36 42.54
CA ALA A 88 -18.24 13.34 41.76
C ALA A 88 -18.91 13.67 40.43
N TYR A 89 -18.74 14.91 39.98
CA TYR A 89 -19.11 15.33 38.63
C TYR A 89 -18.08 14.85 37.63
N ARG A 90 -18.55 14.19 36.57
CA ARG A 90 -17.72 13.74 35.45
C ARG A 90 -18.14 14.48 34.20
N ALA A 91 -17.18 15.07 33.51
CA ALA A 91 -17.40 15.63 32.19
C ALA A 91 -17.83 14.52 31.23
N MET A 92 -18.97 14.73 30.59
CA MET A 92 -19.58 13.91 29.57
C MET A 92 -19.57 14.71 28.27
N LYS A 93 -19.42 14.00 27.14
CA LYS A 93 -19.36 14.46 25.75
C LYS A 93 -19.52 15.99 25.56
N SER A 94 -18.40 16.67 25.29
CA SER A 94 -18.36 17.99 24.64
C SER A 94 -18.83 17.85 23.19
N LEU A 95 -19.48 18.90 22.63
CA LEU A 95 -19.91 18.95 21.24
C LEU A 95 -18.69 19.00 20.30
N ARG A 96 -18.11 17.82 20.01
CA ARG A 96 -16.98 17.66 19.07
C ARG A 96 -17.40 18.03 17.65
N LYS A 97 -16.56 18.80 16.95
CA LYS A 97 -16.71 18.95 15.50
C LYS A 97 -16.32 17.63 14.86
N MET A 98 -17.24 17.05 14.10
CA MET A 98 -17.03 15.83 13.34
C MET A 98 -17.41 16.09 11.88
N GLU A 99 -16.55 15.63 10.98
CA GLU A 99 -16.80 15.62 9.55
C GLU A 99 -16.58 14.23 8.99
N VAL A 100 -17.43 13.82 8.06
CA VAL A 100 -17.30 12.56 7.33
C VAL A 100 -17.41 12.81 5.83
N GLY A 101 -16.67 12.05 5.04
CA GLY A 101 -16.77 12.19 3.59
C GLY A 101 -15.98 11.15 2.83
N VAL A 102 -15.84 11.40 1.53
CA VAL A 102 -15.13 10.52 0.60
C VAL A 102 -14.04 11.32 -0.12
N GLY A 103 -12.84 10.77 -0.20
CA GLY A 103 -11.70 11.37 -0.92
C GLY A 103 -11.06 10.38 -1.88
N ASN A 104 -10.53 10.87 -3.00
CA ASN A 104 -9.76 10.04 -3.94
C ASN A 104 -8.41 9.67 -3.32
N ASN A 105 -7.97 8.42 -3.49
CA ASN A 105 -6.67 7.97 -3.00
C ASN A 105 -5.54 8.83 -3.60
N GLY A 106 -4.72 9.44 -2.74
CA GLY A 106 -3.59 10.26 -3.12
C GLY A 106 -3.94 11.71 -3.50
N ALA A 107 -5.21 12.12 -3.46
CA ALA A 107 -5.64 13.49 -3.73
C ALA A 107 -5.83 14.29 -2.44
N THR A 108 -5.51 15.58 -2.46
CA THR A 108 -5.75 16.45 -1.30
C THR A 108 -7.25 16.64 -1.05
N VAL A 109 -7.66 16.44 0.20
CA VAL A 109 -9.00 16.75 0.72
C VAL A 109 -8.89 17.97 1.63
N THR A 110 -9.80 18.93 1.45
CA THR A 110 -9.96 20.08 2.36
C THR A 110 -11.21 19.86 3.19
N LEU A 111 -11.07 19.85 4.52
CA LEU A 111 -12.22 19.73 5.41
C LEU A 111 -13.02 21.05 5.42
N PRO A 112 -14.35 21.01 5.38
CA PRO A 112 -15.18 22.21 5.38
C PRO A 112 -15.13 22.99 6.70
N GLY A 113 -15.15 24.31 6.57
CA GLY A 113 -15.18 25.27 7.67
C GLY A 113 -13.89 25.29 8.52
N TYR A 114 -13.95 26.02 9.63
CA TYR A 114 -12.82 26.18 10.56
C TYR A 114 -12.86 25.13 11.67
N TRP A 115 -11.69 24.66 12.07
CA TRP A 115 -11.46 23.65 13.09
C TRP A 115 -10.73 24.27 14.29
N PRO A 116 -11.19 24.02 15.52
CA PRO A 116 -10.62 24.63 16.72
C PRO A 116 -9.20 24.12 17.01
N SER A 117 -8.91 22.89 16.60
CA SER A 117 -7.63 22.20 16.75
C SER A 117 -7.40 21.27 15.55
N GLN A 118 -6.17 20.75 15.39
CA GLN A 118 -5.90 19.76 14.35
C GLN A 118 -6.68 18.47 14.64
N PRO A 119 -7.59 18.02 13.74
CA PRO A 119 -8.41 16.85 14.00
C PRO A 119 -7.61 15.55 13.91
N LYS A 120 -8.10 14.53 14.61
CA LYS A 120 -7.73 13.13 14.34
C LYS A 120 -8.51 12.66 13.12
N ILE A 121 -7.80 12.19 12.09
CA ILE A 121 -8.39 11.73 10.84
C ILE A 121 -8.20 10.23 10.71
N GLN A 122 -9.30 9.50 10.55
CA GLN A 122 -9.31 8.08 10.20
C GLN A 122 -9.77 7.93 8.77
N VAL A 123 -9.18 6.99 8.04
CA VAL A 123 -9.59 6.64 6.68
C VAL A 123 -9.88 5.15 6.58
N SER A 124 -10.85 4.79 5.74
CA SER A 124 -11.21 3.40 5.50
C SER A 124 -11.59 3.18 4.03
N PRO A 125 -11.52 1.94 3.52
CA PRO A 125 -11.88 1.65 2.14
C PRO A 125 -13.34 2.06 1.83
N ASN A 126 -13.56 2.68 0.67
CA ASN A 126 -14.90 2.90 0.11
C ASN A 126 -15.07 2.09 -1.18
N ALA A 127 -14.41 2.52 -2.27
CA ALA A 127 -14.37 1.82 -3.54
C ALA A 127 -12.91 1.74 -4.01
N LEU A 128 -12.20 0.68 -3.57
CA LEU A 128 -10.80 0.43 -3.89
C LEU A 128 -10.59 -1.00 -4.37
N GLN A 129 -9.64 -1.20 -5.28
CA GLN A 129 -9.09 -2.52 -5.55
C GLN A 129 -8.33 -3.03 -4.32
N CYS A 130 -8.86 -4.07 -3.66
CA CYS A 130 -8.28 -4.68 -2.46
C CYS A 130 -7.54 -6.01 -2.72
N TYR A 131 -7.54 -6.47 -3.97
CA TYR A 131 -6.92 -7.74 -4.37
C TYR A 131 -6.29 -7.63 -5.76
N ASN A 132 -5.12 -8.24 -5.92
CA ASN A 132 -4.42 -8.39 -7.19
C ASN A 132 -4.41 -9.85 -7.62
N ALA A 133 -5.21 -10.17 -8.65
CA ALA A 133 -5.36 -11.51 -9.19
C ALA A 133 -4.10 -12.07 -9.86
N ASN A 134 -3.10 -11.22 -10.17
CA ASN A 134 -1.81 -11.67 -10.69
C ASN A 134 -0.94 -12.36 -9.62
N TYR A 135 -1.29 -12.20 -8.34
CA TYR A 135 -0.56 -12.77 -7.20
C TYR A 135 -1.48 -13.57 -6.25
N PRO A 136 -2.22 -14.57 -6.77
CA PRO A 136 -3.30 -15.20 -6.03
C PRO A 136 -2.82 -16.10 -4.89
N SER A 137 -1.57 -16.57 -4.96
CA SER A 137 -0.94 -17.44 -3.96
C SER A 137 -0.15 -16.67 -2.89
N GLN A 138 -0.12 -15.33 -2.95
CA GLN A 138 0.62 -14.48 -2.02
C GLN A 138 -0.34 -13.83 -1.02
N SER A 139 0.12 -13.64 0.21
CA SER A 139 -0.62 -12.84 1.19
C SER A 139 -0.65 -11.38 0.73
N GLN A 140 -1.84 -10.78 0.73
CA GLN A 140 -2.05 -9.39 0.34
C GLN A 140 -2.71 -8.64 1.51
N GLN A 141 -2.16 -7.48 1.86
CA GLN A 141 -2.65 -6.64 2.95
C GLN A 141 -2.97 -5.23 2.44
N LEU A 142 -4.19 -4.77 2.71
CA LEU A 142 -4.58 -3.39 2.44
C LEU A 142 -4.20 -2.50 3.63
N ARG A 143 -3.46 -1.42 3.37
CA ARG A 143 -3.17 -0.38 4.37
C ARG A 143 -3.80 0.94 3.96
N CYS A 144 -4.53 1.56 4.89
CA CYS A 144 -5.14 2.87 4.70
C CYS A 144 -4.71 3.80 5.83
N TYR A 145 -4.33 5.04 5.50
CA TYR A 145 -4.00 6.07 6.49
C TYR A 145 -4.16 7.48 5.90
N ALA A 146 -4.35 8.48 6.76
CA ALA A 146 -4.30 9.89 6.37
C ALA A 146 -2.84 10.36 6.40
N ASP A 147 -2.39 10.99 5.34
CA ASP A 147 -1.03 11.52 5.16
C ASP A 147 -1.07 13.04 4.95
N SER A 148 0.07 13.72 5.10
CA SER A 148 0.24 15.15 4.78
C SER A 148 -0.82 16.06 5.43
N ILE A 149 -1.19 15.76 6.68
CA ILE A 149 -2.18 16.55 7.43
C ILE A 149 -1.58 17.94 7.72
N THR A 150 -2.28 18.98 7.26
CA THR A 150 -1.92 20.39 7.48
C THR A 150 -3.05 21.09 8.24
N TYR A 151 -2.70 21.87 9.24
CA TYR A 151 -3.60 22.71 10.01
C TYR A 151 -3.07 24.14 10.01
N ASN A 152 -3.80 25.07 9.38
CA ASN A 152 -3.39 26.47 9.26
C ASN A 152 -4.59 27.40 9.47
N ASN A 153 -4.55 28.21 10.53
CA ASN A 153 -5.62 29.14 10.89
C ASN A 153 -7.02 28.50 10.88
N GLY A 154 -7.14 27.29 11.40
CA GLY A 154 -8.40 26.53 11.46
C GLY A 154 -8.79 25.82 10.17
N VAL A 155 -8.08 26.01 9.05
CA VAL A 155 -8.32 25.24 7.83
C VAL A 155 -7.47 23.96 7.85
N VAL A 156 -8.10 22.83 7.54
CA VAL A 156 -7.44 21.51 7.57
C VAL A 156 -7.44 20.89 6.17
N THR A 157 -6.27 20.41 5.75
CA THR A 157 -6.13 19.58 4.55
C THR A 157 -5.39 18.29 4.87
N PHE A 158 -5.65 17.22 4.13
CA PHE A 158 -4.92 15.95 4.23
C PHE A 158 -4.98 15.18 2.91
N VAL A 159 -4.18 14.12 2.79
CA VAL A 159 -4.19 13.20 1.65
C VAL A 159 -4.57 11.80 2.15
N PRO A 160 -5.75 11.25 1.81
CA PRO A 160 -6.09 9.88 2.14
C PRO A 160 -5.27 8.93 1.27
N ARG A 161 -4.58 7.98 1.89
CA ARG A 161 -3.75 7.00 1.18
C ARG A 161 -4.21 5.57 1.40
N ALA A 162 -4.14 4.78 0.32
CA ALA A 162 -4.30 3.33 0.32
C ALA A 162 -3.19 2.63 -0.47
N TYR A 163 -2.66 1.55 0.10
CA TYR A 163 -1.65 0.68 -0.51
C TYR A 163 -2.04 -0.78 -0.37
N LEU A 164 -1.78 -1.56 -1.42
CA LEU A 164 -1.85 -3.01 -1.38
C LEU A 164 -0.43 -3.55 -1.23
N GLU A 165 -0.12 -4.06 -0.05
CA GLU A 165 1.14 -4.72 0.24
C GLU A 165 1.02 -6.19 -0.12
N ILE A 166 1.86 -6.64 -1.05
CA ILE A 166 1.91 -8.03 -1.46
C ILE A 166 3.16 -8.64 -0.82
N ALA A 167 2.95 -9.64 0.04
CA ALA A 167 4.04 -10.34 0.71
C ALA A 167 4.96 -11.00 -0.31
N GLY A 168 6.25 -11.06 0.03
CA GLY A 168 7.23 -11.79 -0.75
C GLY A 168 6.83 -13.26 -0.90
N GLY A 169 6.41 -13.65 -2.10
CA GLY A 169 6.20 -15.06 -2.43
C GLY A 169 7.17 -15.53 -3.51
N ASN A 170 7.60 -16.78 -3.40
CA ASN A 170 8.32 -17.47 -4.46
C ASN A 170 7.29 -18.04 -5.43
N VAL A 171 7.36 -17.63 -6.70
CA VAL A 171 6.62 -18.33 -7.75
C VAL A 171 7.58 -19.33 -8.39
N TYR A 172 7.19 -20.60 -8.39
CA TYR A 172 7.95 -21.70 -8.97
C TYR A 172 7.31 -22.11 -10.28
N TYR A 173 8.03 -21.95 -11.39
CA TYR A 173 7.70 -22.62 -12.64
C TYR A 173 8.62 -23.84 -12.78
N THR A 174 8.06 -25.01 -12.48
CA THR A 174 8.65 -26.29 -12.89
C THR A 174 7.99 -26.68 -14.20
N LEU A 175 8.71 -26.53 -15.30
CA LEU A 175 8.20 -26.84 -16.63
C LEU A 175 9.19 -27.79 -17.32
N PRO A 176 8.76 -28.93 -17.85
CA PRO A 176 9.48 -29.52 -18.97
C PRO A 176 9.19 -28.63 -20.19
N VAL A 177 10.17 -27.80 -20.56
CA VAL A 177 10.12 -27.01 -21.81
C VAL A 177 10.41 -27.95 -22.98
N PRO A 178 9.70 -27.83 -24.12
CA PRO A 178 9.97 -28.65 -25.29
C PRO A 178 11.44 -28.53 -25.69
N VAL A 179 12.05 -29.69 -25.86
CA VAL A 179 13.33 -29.85 -26.50
C VAL A 179 13.30 -29.14 -27.86
N VAL A 180 14.21 -28.20 -28.05
CA VAL A 180 14.60 -27.84 -29.41
C VAL A 180 15.55 -28.95 -29.83
N ASP A 181 15.09 -29.82 -30.72
CA ASP A 181 15.97 -30.73 -31.45
C ASP A 181 16.37 -30.02 -32.74
N TRP A 182 17.67 -29.81 -32.93
CA TRP A 182 18.18 -29.07 -34.07
C TRP A 182 19.26 -29.89 -34.76
N SER A 183 18.95 -30.35 -35.97
CA SER A 183 19.90 -30.90 -36.92
C SER A 183 20.44 -29.78 -37.80
N PHE A 184 21.77 -29.72 -37.97
CA PHE A 184 22.43 -28.72 -38.79
C PHE A 184 23.03 -29.38 -40.04
N MET A 185 22.77 -28.83 -41.23
CA MET A 185 23.57 -29.12 -42.42
C MET A 185 24.80 -28.20 -42.46
N GLU A 186 25.96 -28.79 -42.78
CA GLU A 186 27.23 -28.18 -43.22
C GLU A 186 27.68 -26.79 -42.67
N HIS A 187 28.84 -26.79 -42.00
CA HIS A 187 29.84 -25.69 -42.05
C HIS A 187 29.49 -24.26 -41.59
N ALA A 188 28.41 -24.00 -40.87
CA ALA A 188 28.21 -22.70 -40.21
C ALA A 188 28.55 -22.78 -38.71
N VAL A 189 29.75 -22.32 -38.34
CA VAL A 189 30.14 -22.08 -36.93
C VAL A 189 30.16 -20.57 -36.70
N PRO A 190 29.57 -20.04 -35.60
CA PRO A 190 28.82 -20.74 -34.54
C PRO A 190 27.33 -20.87 -34.84
N THR A 191 26.71 -21.97 -34.37
CA THR A 191 25.26 -22.16 -34.33
C THR A 191 24.71 -21.78 -32.95
N THR A 192 23.64 -20.97 -32.96
CA THR A 192 22.99 -20.44 -31.75
C THR A 192 21.63 -21.10 -31.56
N VAL A 193 21.47 -21.87 -30.47
CA VAL A 193 20.18 -22.50 -30.08
C VAL A 193 19.48 -21.61 -29.06
N GLN A 194 18.16 -21.45 -29.17
CA GLN A 194 17.36 -20.63 -28.24
C GLN A 194 16.12 -21.40 -27.75
N THR A 195 15.76 -21.24 -26.48
CA THR A 195 14.51 -21.82 -25.93
C THR A 195 13.31 -20.95 -26.22
N THR A 196 12.11 -21.47 -25.96
CA THR A 196 10.89 -20.67 -25.85
C THR A 196 11.06 -19.53 -24.83
N THR A 197 10.35 -18.43 -25.09
CA THR A 197 10.31 -17.26 -24.22
C THR A 197 9.27 -17.40 -23.12
N TYR A 198 9.64 -17.00 -21.90
CA TYR A 198 8.78 -16.98 -20.72
C TYR A 198 8.56 -15.55 -20.23
N SER A 199 7.36 -15.27 -19.72
CA SER A 199 7.04 -13.97 -19.10
C SER A 199 7.40 -14.00 -17.61
N VAL A 200 8.20 -13.03 -17.18
CA VAL A 200 8.53 -12.73 -15.79
C VAL A 200 7.75 -11.48 -15.38
N PRO A 201 6.97 -11.51 -14.29
CA PRO A 201 6.13 -10.39 -13.89
C PRO A 201 6.94 -9.16 -13.49
N ALA A 202 6.29 -8.00 -13.55
CA ALA A 202 6.86 -6.75 -13.05
C ALA A 202 7.29 -6.90 -11.58
N TYR A 203 8.39 -6.25 -11.22
CA TYR A 203 8.98 -6.19 -9.89
C TYR A 203 9.49 -7.54 -9.35
N ALA A 204 9.66 -8.55 -10.22
CA ALA A 204 10.39 -9.75 -9.87
C ALA A 204 11.83 -9.43 -9.47
N LYS A 205 12.29 -10.07 -8.40
CA LYS A 205 13.62 -9.97 -7.78
C LYS A 205 14.18 -11.37 -7.55
N ASN A 206 15.50 -11.48 -7.44
CA ASN A 206 16.19 -12.75 -7.21
C ASN A 206 15.72 -13.82 -8.20
N ILE A 207 15.75 -13.50 -9.49
CA ILE A 207 15.27 -14.43 -10.51
C ILE A 207 16.32 -15.53 -10.67
N VAL A 208 16.04 -16.72 -10.15
CA VAL A 208 16.91 -17.88 -10.25
C VAL A 208 16.48 -18.70 -11.46
N VAL A 209 17.38 -18.81 -12.42
CA VAL A 209 17.19 -19.61 -13.63
C VAL A 209 18.05 -20.85 -13.47
N THR A 210 17.43 -22.02 -13.54
CA THR A 210 18.13 -23.31 -13.67
C THR A 210 17.81 -23.90 -15.03
N GLY A 211 18.82 -24.35 -15.74
CA GLY A 211 18.66 -24.99 -17.04
C GLY A 211 19.57 -26.19 -17.20
N LYS A 212 19.32 -26.93 -18.29
CA LYS A 212 20.04 -28.14 -18.65
C LYS A 212 20.41 -28.06 -20.13
N ILE A 213 21.62 -28.47 -20.46
CA ILE A 213 22.11 -28.55 -21.84
C ILE A 213 22.82 -29.89 -22.10
N TYR A 214 22.58 -30.46 -23.26
CA TYR A 214 23.40 -31.51 -23.84
C TYR A 214 23.53 -31.24 -25.34
N ALA A 215 24.69 -31.51 -25.91
CA ALA A 215 24.89 -31.44 -27.34
C ALA A 215 25.85 -32.54 -27.76
N GLN A 216 25.66 -33.04 -28.97
CA GLN A 216 26.53 -34.03 -29.59
C GLN A 216 26.81 -33.63 -31.04
N ASP A 217 28.00 -34.01 -31.50
CA ASP A 217 28.45 -33.86 -32.87
C ASP A 217 29.24 -35.10 -33.27
N ALA A 218 29.05 -35.56 -34.50
CA ALA A 218 29.78 -36.71 -35.02
C ALA A 218 31.25 -36.34 -35.24
N GLY A 219 32.11 -37.00 -34.48
CA GLY A 219 33.55 -36.77 -34.44
C GLY A 219 34.36 -37.49 -35.51
N GLY A 220 33.85 -38.64 -35.96
CA GLY A 220 34.43 -39.47 -37.01
C GLY A 220 33.81 -40.86 -37.00
N ALA A 221 34.04 -41.64 -38.06
CA ALA A 221 33.65 -43.05 -38.11
C ALA A 221 34.85 -43.93 -38.47
N GLN A 222 35.02 -45.04 -37.76
CA GLN A 222 35.99 -46.08 -38.10
C GLN A 222 35.26 -47.43 -38.14
N GLY A 223 35.09 -47.98 -39.36
CA GLY A 223 34.19 -49.11 -39.56
C GLY A 223 32.73 -48.74 -39.29
N ASN A 224 32.03 -49.55 -38.46
CA ASN A 224 30.64 -49.31 -38.06
C ASN A 224 30.49 -48.46 -36.78
N THR A 225 31.58 -47.91 -36.24
CA THR A 225 31.57 -47.16 -34.98
C THR A 225 31.74 -45.67 -35.25
N VAL A 226 30.84 -44.84 -34.73
CA VAL A 226 30.93 -43.38 -34.78
C VAL A 226 31.41 -42.86 -33.43
N SER A 227 32.50 -42.10 -33.41
CA SER A 227 32.95 -41.36 -32.22
C SER A 227 32.23 -40.02 -32.16
N MET A 228 31.77 -39.57 -30.99
CA MET A 228 31.25 -38.21 -30.83
C MET A 228 32.37 -37.27 -30.37
N LYS A 229 32.30 -36.01 -30.80
CA LYS A 229 33.25 -34.96 -30.41
C LYS A 229 32.89 -34.33 -29.08
N CYS A 230 33.92 -33.82 -28.42
CA CYS A 230 33.75 -32.90 -27.32
C CYS A 230 33.34 -31.53 -27.87
N LEU A 231 32.30 -30.94 -27.30
CA LEU A 231 31.76 -29.64 -27.69
C LEU A 231 31.89 -28.66 -26.53
N THR A 232 32.07 -27.38 -26.86
CA THR A 232 32.01 -26.31 -25.87
C THR A 232 30.80 -25.44 -26.12
N ALA A 233 29.95 -25.29 -25.12
CA ALA A 233 28.75 -24.47 -25.17
C ALA A 233 28.87 -23.25 -24.26
N SER A 234 28.78 -22.05 -24.83
CA SER A 234 28.59 -20.82 -24.06
C SER A 234 27.10 -20.62 -23.82
N VAL A 235 26.64 -20.90 -22.60
CA VAL A 235 25.24 -20.75 -22.21
C VAL A 235 24.99 -19.34 -21.68
N LYS A 236 23.97 -18.69 -22.23
CA LYS A 236 23.54 -17.33 -21.92
C LYS A 236 22.06 -17.33 -21.56
N VAL A 237 21.64 -16.35 -20.78
CA VAL A 237 20.23 -15.99 -20.59
C VAL A 237 20.00 -14.62 -21.17
N ASN A 238 18.95 -14.46 -21.97
CA ASN A 238 18.41 -13.15 -22.28
C ASN A 238 17.34 -12.82 -21.24
N PHE A 239 17.47 -11.68 -20.58
CA PHE A 239 16.44 -11.14 -19.70
C PHE A 239 16.29 -9.64 -19.95
N ALA A 240 15.07 -9.20 -20.25
CA ALA A 240 14.78 -7.80 -20.57
C ALA A 240 15.64 -7.24 -21.73
N GLY A 241 15.94 -8.08 -22.73
CA GLY A 241 16.76 -7.70 -23.89
C GLY A 241 18.27 -7.74 -23.64
N VAL A 242 18.72 -7.97 -22.39
CA VAL A 242 20.14 -8.06 -22.04
C VAL A 242 20.57 -9.52 -22.00
N PHE A 243 21.68 -9.83 -22.68
CA PHE A 243 22.31 -11.14 -22.62
C PHE A 243 23.35 -11.20 -21.48
N THR A 244 23.20 -12.20 -20.63
CA THR A 244 24.17 -12.51 -19.56
C THR A 244 24.69 -13.92 -19.77
N THR A 245 26.02 -14.08 -19.90
CA THR A 245 26.65 -15.40 -19.93
C THR A 245 26.51 -16.07 -18.57
N ILE A 246 25.87 -17.24 -18.54
CA ILE A 246 25.72 -18.08 -17.35
C ILE A 246 27.03 -18.81 -17.09
N THR A 247 27.49 -19.55 -18.11
CA THR A 247 28.64 -20.44 -17.99
C THR A 247 29.12 -20.87 -19.37
N THR A 248 30.34 -21.40 -19.42
CA THR A 248 30.86 -22.13 -20.57
C THR A 248 31.09 -23.58 -20.14
N ILE A 249 30.44 -24.53 -20.80
CA ILE A 249 30.46 -25.94 -20.43
C ILE A 249 31.12 -26.74 -21.55
N THR A 250 32.10 -27.54 -21.18
CA THR A 250 32.63 -28.60 -22.03
C THR A 250 31.75 -29.84 -21.87
N LEU A 251 31.10 -30.24 -22.96
CA LEU A 251 30.17 -31.35 -23.01
C LEU A 251 30.94 -32.64 -23.32
N PRO A 252 30.74 -33.71 -22.53
CA PRO A 252 31.48 -34.95 -22.69
C PRO A 252 31.11 -35.62 -24.02
N PRO A 253 32.08 -36.23 -24.73
CA PRO A 253 31.76 -37.08 -25.87
C PRO A 253 30.95 -38.29 -25.40
N THR A 254 30.01 -38.75 -26.23
CA THR A 254 29.32 -40.02 -26.05
C THR A 254 29.75 -41.01 -27.16
N ASN A 255 29.56 -42.30 -26.95
CA ASN A 255 29.88 -43.33 -27.96
C ASN A 255 28.65 -43.74 -28.78
N TYR A 256 27.52 -43.04 -28.62
CA TYR A 256 26.23 -43.43 -29.17
C TYR A 256 25.58 -42.25 -29.86
N ASN A 257 25.03 -42.48 -31.05
CA ASN A 257 24.13 -41.51 -31.68
C ASN A 257 22.79 -41.52 -30.93
N LEU A 258 22.48 -40.44 -30.23
CA LEU A 258 21.17 -40.26 -29.65
C LEU A 258 20.28 -39.54 -30.65
N ALA A 259 19.29 -40.25 -31.19
CA ALA A 259 18.27 -39.68 -32.05
C ALA A 259 17.10 -39.05 -31.27
N THR A 260 17.12 -39.13 -29.95
CA THR A 260 16.08 -38.63 -29.04
C THR A 260 16.70 -37.99 -27.80
N GLU A 261 15.90 -37.20 -27.07
CA GLU A 261 16.35 -36.51 -25.87
C GLU A 261 16.98 -37.45 -24.83
N PRO A 262 18.21 -37.19 -24.39
CA PRO A 262 18.82 -37.96 -23.31
C PRO A 262 18.26 -37.62 -21.94
N THR A 263 18.03 -38.63 -21.10
CA THR A 263 17.64 -38.40 -19.70
C THR A 263 18.83 -38.15 -18.77
N ASN A 264 20.00 -38.73 -19.06
CA ASN A 264 21.12 -38.81 -18.11
C ASN A 264 22.39 -38.04 -18.50
N TYR A 265 22.42 -37.41 -19.68
CA TYR A 265 23.64 -36.77 -20.23
C TYR A 265 23.66 -35.24 -20.12
N TYR A 266 22.62 -34.66 -19.52
CA TYR A 266 22.52 -33.21 -19.32
C TYR A 266 23.57 -32.67 -18.35
N LYS A 267 24.13 -31.52 -18.70
CA LYS A 267 24.83 -30.64 -17.76
C LYS A 267 23.87 -29.56 -17.27
N THR A 268 23.76 -29.45 -15.96
CA THR A 268 22.92 -28.45 -15.30
C THR A 268 23.73 -27.19 -15.06
N PHE A 269 23.08 -26.04 -15.19
CA PHE A 269 23.62 -24.73 -14.86
C PHE A 269 22.57 -23.90 -14.14
N ASN A 270 23.01 -22.89 -13.40
CA ASN A 270 22.12 -21.92 -12.78
C ASN A 270 22.73 -20.51 -12.79
N ILE A 271 21.87 -19.50 -12.76
CA ILE A 271 22.23 -18.09 -12.55
C ILE A 271 21.15 -17.40 -11.72
N THR A 272 21.56 -16.45 -10.88
CA THR A 272 20.67 -15.51 -10.21
C THR A 272 20.76 -14.15 -10.88
N LEU A 273 19.64 -13.63 -11.35
CA LEU A 273 19.53 -12.30 -11.95
C LEU A 273 18.95 -11.31 -10.91
N PRO A 274 19.45 -10.06 -10.85
CA PRO A 274 19.07 -9.10 -9.81
C PRO A 274 17.57 -8.72 -9.82
N GLY A 275 16.91 -8.76 -10.99
CA GLY A 275 15.51 -8.35 -11.14
C GLY A 275 15.28 -6.84 -10.92
N GLY A 276 14.02 -6.38 -10.98
CA GLY A 276 13.65 -4.98 -10.62
C GLY A 276 12.92 -4.12 -11.66
N TYR A 277 12.33 -4.68 -12.71
CA TYR A 277 11.65 -3.89 -13.75
C TYR A 277 10.20 -3.53 -13.41
N SER A 278 9.71 -2.36 -13.82
CA SER A 278 8.35 -1.88 -13.56
C SER A 278 7.27 -2.47 -14.48
N SER A 279 7.68 -3.23 -15.51
CA SER A 279 6.82 -3.94 -16.45
C SER A 279 7.20 -5.42 -16.52
N ALA A 280 6.28 -6.25 -17.01
CA ALA A 280 6.58 -7.65 -17.31
C ALA A 280 7.70 -7.74 -18.36
N GLN A 281 8.59 -8.71 -18.18
CA GLN A 281 9.77 -8.91 -19.01
C GLN A 281 9.79 -10.32 -19.56
N TYR A 282 10.55 -10.52 -20.63
CA TYR A 282 10.72 -11.81 -21.27
C TYR A 282 12.08 -12.42 -20.91
N ILE A 283 12.10 -13.74 -20.74
CA ILE A 283 13.29 -14.54 -20.46
C ILE A 283 13.39 -15.77 -21.35
N TYR A 284 14.57 -16.04 -21.90
CA TYR A 284 14.88 -17.26 -22.66
C TYR A 284 16.37 -17.61 -22.52
N LEU A 285 16.71 -18.88 -22.71
CA LEU A 285 18.09 -19.36 -22.73
C LEU A 285 18.62 -19.39 -24.16
N VAL A 286 19.92 -19.17 -24.28
CA VAL A 286 20.66 -19.26 -25.54
C VAL A 286 21.93 -20.06 -25.31
N ALA A 287 22.30 -20.94 -26.24
CA ALA A 287 23.58 -21.63 -26.23
C ALA A 287 24.29 -21.42 -27.57
N ASP A 288 25.51 -20.90 -27.51
CA ASP A 288 26.41 -20.83 -28.65
C ASP A 288 27.34 -22.04 -28.61
N ILE A 289 27.22 -22.93 -29.59
CA ILE A 289 28.00 -24.17 -29.66
C ILE A 289 29.25 -23.96 -30.51
N SER A 290 30.39 -24.43 -29.99
CA SER A 290 31.69 -24.36 -30.65
C SER A 290 32.41 -25.70 -30.62
N TYR A 291 33.24 -25.93 -31.65
CA TYR A 291 33.93 -27.19 -31.88
C TYR A 291 35.41 -27.09 -31.48
N GLY A 292 35.95 -28.17 -30.89
CA GLY A 292 37.35 -28.27 -30.47
C GLY A 292 38.38 -28.55 -31.57
N GLY A 293 38.09 -28.26 -32.85
CA GLY A 293 39.03 -28.46 -33.97
C GLY A 293 38.58 -29.48 -35.02
N TYR A 294 38.99 -29.23 -36.26
CA TYR A 294 38.65 -30.00 -37.46
C TYR A 294 39.56 -31.22 -37.62
N ASN A 295 39.02 -32.34 -38.08
CA ASN A 295 39.80 -33.39 -38.74
C ASN A 295 39.10 -33.63 -40.08
N SER A 296 39.68 -33.09 -41.16
CA SER A 296 39.03 -32.89 -42.46
C SER A 296 38.98 -34.13 -43.37
N ASP A 297 39.36 -35.30 -42.87
CA ASP A 297 39.68 -36.42 -43.75
C ASP A 297 38.57 -37.49 -43.76
N PHE A 298 37.33 -37.08 -44.06
CA PHE A 298 36.21 -38.02 -44.25
C PHE A 298 35.58 -37.86 -45.65
N SER A 299 35.66 -38.92 -46.46
CA SER A 299 35.12 -38.99 -47.82
C SER A 299 33.66 -39.44 -47.91
N TRP A 300 32.90 -39.40 -46.80
CA TRP A 300 31.52 -39.90 -46.70
C TRP A 300 30.63 -38.81 -46.06
N ILE A 301 30.26 -37.79 -46.84
CA ILE A 301 29.75 -36.52 -46.28
C ILE A 301 28.21 -36.47 -46.08
N TYR A 302 27.43 -37.46 -46.55
CA TYR A 302 25.97 -37.27 -46.63
C TYR A 302 25.09 -37.82 -45.49
N SER A 303 25.62 -38.48 -44.44
CA SER A 303 24.79 -39.09 -43.38
C SER A 303 25.00 -38.57 -41.95
N PHE A 304 25.91 -37.60 -41.74
CA PHE A 304 26.26 -37.13 -40.39
C PHE A 304 25.40 -35.98 -39.86
N ASP A 305 24.58 -35.35 -40.72
CA ASP A 305 23.71 -34.25 -40.29
C ASP A 305 22.58 -34.71 -39.37
N ASN A 306 22.19 -36.00 -39.47
CA ASN A 306 21.25 -36.66 -38.55
C ASN A 306 21.91 -37.09 -37.21
N MET A 307 23.15 -36.68 -36.96
CA MET A 307 23.89 -37.08 -35.75
C MET A 307 24.31 -35.87 -34.91
N LYS A 308 23.97 -34.65 -35.35
CA LYS A 308 24.22 -33.41 -34.62
C LYS A 308 22.93 -32.98 -33.95
N HIS A 309 22.98 -32.86 -32.63
CA HIS A 309 21.80 -32.51 -31.85
C HIS A 309 22.22 -31.66 -30.66
N CYS A 310 21.41 -30.67 -30.31
CA CYS A 310 21.59 -29.87 -29.11
C CYS A 310 20.26 -29.71 -28.40
N TRP A 311 20.17 -30.24 -27.19
CA TRP A 311 19.02 -30.11 -26.32
C TRP A 311 19.32 -29.04 -25.27
N LEU A 312 18.59 -27.93 -25.32
CA LEU A 312 18.64 -26.85 -24.34
C LEU A 312 17.25 -26.64 -23.74
N ARG A 313 17.15 -26.61 -22.42
CA ARG A 313 15.87 -26.33 -21.73
C ARG A 313 16.05 -25.64 -20.40
N PHE A 314 14.99 -24.98 -19.96
CA PHE A 314 14.82 -24.66 -18.55
C PHE A 314 14.52 -25.94 -17.76
N ASP A 315 15.09 -26.00 -16.56
CA ASP A 315 14.72 -26.97 -15.53
C ASP A 315 13.77 -26.30 -14.52
N SER A 316 14.07 -25.06 -14.14
CA SER A 316 13.16 -24.19 -13.37
C SER A 316 13.46 -22.72 -13.57
N ILE A 317 12.43 -21.89 -13.39
CA ILE A 317 12.58 -20.44 -13.24
C ILE A 317 11.86 -20.04 -11.95
N GLN A 318 12.57 -19.36 -11.07
CA GLN A 318 12.07 -18.94 -9.76
C GLN A 318 12.29 -17.45 -9.59
N TRP A 319 11.38 -16.76 -8.90
CA TRP A 319 11.57 -15.38 -8.52
C TRP A 319 10.80 -15.04 -7.26
N THR A 320 11.25 -13.98 -6.59
CA THR A 320 10.54 -13.33 -5.50
C THR A 320 9.87 -12.06 -6.01
N VAL A 321 8.63 -11.79 -5.62
CA VAL A 321 8.02 -10.48 -5.87
C VAL A 321 7.88 -9.77 -4.54
N SER A 322 8.64 -8.70 -4.31
CA SER A 322 8.47 -7.83 -3.14
C SER A 322 8.24 -6.40 -3.60
N SER A 323 6.99 -5.97 -3.55
CA SER A 323 6.64 -4.57 -3.79
C SER A 323 5.43 -4.18 -2.95
N SER A 324 5.56 -3.09 -2.19
CA SER A 324 4.42 -2.27 -1.81
C SER A 324 4.04 -1.48 -3.06
N THR A 325 3.07 -1.97 -3.82
CA THR A 325 2.65 -1.25 -5.04
C THR A 325 1.43 -0.38 -4.69
N GLN A 326 1.45 0.88 -5.10
CA GLN A 326 0.27 1.76 -5.07
C GLN A 326 -0.72 1.28 -6.15
N LEU A 327 -1.46 0.21 -5.85
CA LEU A 327 -2.40 -0.42 -6.79
C LEU A 327 -3.83 0.09 -6.66
N ALA A 328 -4.16 0.75 -5.55
CA ALA A 328 -5.53 1.07 -5.23
C ALA A 328 -5.95 2.42 -5.85
N SER A 329 -6.19 2.48 -7.17
CA SER A 329 -7.01 3.59 -7.69
C SER A 329 -8.42 3.48 -7.11
N GLY A 330 -9.01 4.61 -6.70
CA GLY A 330 -10.37 4.64 -6.16
C GLY A 330 -10.52 5.62 -4.99
N THR A 331 -11.51 5.36 -4.13
CA THR A 331 -11.93 6.28 -3.08
C THR A 331 -11.84 5.68 -1.67
N LEU A 332 -11.56 6.55 -0.71
CA LEU A 332 -11.50 6.26 0.72
C LEU A 332 -12.59 7.04 1.44
N ASN A 333 -13.26 6.41 2.40
CA ASN A 333 -14.03 7.12 3.40
C ASN A 333 -13.06 7.80 4.37
N TYR A 334 -13.47 8.94 4.92
CA TYR A 334 -12.75 9.58 6.01
C TYR A 334 -13.70 10.04 7.11
N VAL A 335 -13.16 10.09 8.33
CA VAL A 335 -13.78 10.67 9.51
C VAL A 335 -12.74 11.57 10.18
N ALA A 336 -13.06 12.84 10.36
CA ALA A 336 -12.25 13.81 11.08
C ALA A 336 -12.96 14.25 12.36
N ILE A 337 -12.27 14.21 13.50
CA ILE A 337 -12.82 14.58 14.81
C ILE A 337 -11.83 15.49 15.53
N ALA A 338 -12.30 16.63 16.01
CA ALA A 338 -11.54 17.52 16.88
C ALA A 338 -12.32 17.78 18.18
N GLU A 339 -11.55 17.90 19.25
CA GLU A 339 -11.96 18.43 20.55
C GLU A 339 -11.48 19.87 20.66
#